data_AF-A0A3N9PJA4-F1
#
_entry.id   AF-A0A3N9PJA4-F1
#
_cell.length_a   1.000
_cell.length_b   1.000
_cell.length_c   1.000
_cell.angle_alpha   90.00
_cell.angle_beta   90.00
_cell.angle_gamma   90.00
#
_symmetry.space_group_name_H-M   'P 1'
#
loop_
_entity.id
_entity.type
_entity.pdbx_description
1 polymer ?
#
loop_
_entity_poly.entity_id
_entity_poly.type
_entity_poly.pdbx_seq_one_letter_code
_entity_poly.pdbx_strand_id
1 'polypeptide(L)'
;MSGIYTSLRSCFPCYMILLAIATLVVIYFISVLHKKHPQIFWTILITSAVVTIFGLTTQRFVLPRFLRAFSLLCGRSQTNVEWFVYDTDPRNDDFIKGNLNQRDMRILDRVLMQEKNLNNGMRLDSTTLNEHANYDPQIIDAYDRWRKCKDMRRSYHKSIYPDERRLYRYLRN
;
A
#
# COMPACT_ATOMS: atom_id res chain seq x y z
N MET A 1 -21.22 15.51 14.00
CA MET A 1 -20.67 14.80 12.82
C MET A 1 -21.41 13.46 12.66
N SER A 2 -22.55 13.46 11.98
CA SER A 2 -23.47 12.29 11.94
C SER A 2 -24.20 12.15 10.59
N GLY A 3 -23.60 12.62 9.49
CA GLY A 3 -24.27 12.68 8.18
C GLY A 3 -23.68 11.79 7.07
N ILE A 4 -22.51 11.19 7.25
CA ILE A 4 -21.77 10.56 6.12
C ILE A 4 -21.83 9.01 6.16
N TYR A 5 -22.11 8.41 7.31
CA TYR A 5 -22.13 6.94 7.47
C TYR A 5 -23.41 6.24 6.97
N THR A 6 -24.46 6.98 6.61
CA THR A 6 -25.75 6.40 6.19
C THR A 6 -25.84 6.13 4.70
N SER A 7 -25.07 6.83 3.85
CA SER A 7 -25.17 6.68 2.38
C SER A 7 -24.48 5.42 1.83
N LEU A 8 -23.44 4.91 2.52
CA LEU A 8 -22.68 3.72 2.07
C LEU A 8 -23.40 2.38 2.28
N ARG A 9 -24.42 2.32 3.14
CA ARG A 9 -25.18 1.07 3.39
C ARG A 9 -26.22 0.74 2.32
N SER A 10 -26.64 1.71 1.52
CA SER A 10 -27.73 1.52 0.55
C SER A 10 -27.27 1.02 -0.83
N CYS A 11 -26.00 1.20 -1.22
CA CYS A 11 -25.49 0.73 -2.53
C CYS A 11 -24.92 -0.69 -2.49
N PHE A 12 -24.53 -1.18 -1.31
CA PHE A 12 -23.97 -2.53 -1.15
C PHE A 12 -24.94 -3.67 -1.54
N PRO A 13 -26.24 -3.65 -1.16
CA PRO A 13 -27.16 -4.71 -1.55
C PRO A 13 -27.43 -4.73 -3.06
N CYS A 14 -27.58 -3.57 -3.71
CA CYS A 14 -27.79 -3.49 -5.15
C CYS A 14 -26.61 -4.04 -5.95
N TYR A 15 -25.38 -3.75 -5.52
CA TYR A 15 -24.17 -4.30 -6.16
C TYR A 15 -24.10 -5.82 -6.03
N MET A 16 -24.40 -6.36 -4.83
CA MET A 16 -24.40 -7.82 -4.60
C MET A 16 -25.48 -8.53 -5.42
N ILE A 17 -26.66 -7.89 -5.59
CA ILE A 17 -27.74 -8.42 -6.43
C ILE A 17 -27.32 -8.42 -7.91
N LEU A 18 -26.74 -7.33 -8.42
CA LEU A 18 -26.24 -7.27 -9.79
C LEU A 18 -25.14 -8.31 -10.06
N LEU A 19 -24.24 -8.50 -9.10
CA LEU A 19 -23.20 -9.53 -9.19
C LEU A 19 -23.83 -10.94 -9.23
N ALA A 20 -24.84 -11.21 -8.37
CA ALA A 20 -25.54 -12.48 -8.33
C ALA A 20 -26.33 -12.76 -9.63
N ILE A 21 -26.95 -11.75 -10.23
CA ILE A 21 -27.63 -11.89 -11.52
C ILE A 21 -26.61 -12.20 -12.62
N ALA A 22 -25.48 -11.48 -12.65
CA ALA A 22 -24.43 -11.72 -13.63
C ALA A 22 -23.86 -13.14 -13.52
N THR A 23 -23.62 -13.65 -12.30
CA THR A 23 -23.12 -15.01 -12.10
C THR A 23 -24.14 -16.06 -12.54
N LEU A 24 -25.44 -15.87 -12.23
CA LEU A 24 -26.50 -16.78 -12.68
C LEU A 24 -26.62 -16.83 -14.21
N VAL A 25 -26.52 -15.69 -14.89
CA VAL A 25 -26.54 -15.63 -16.37
C VAL A 25 -25.35 -16.39 -16.96
N VAL A 26 -24.16 -16.24 -16.39
CA VAL A 26 -22.96 -16.96 -16.83
C VAL A 26 -23.12 -18.46 -16.61
N ILE A 27 -23.61 -18.90 -15.46
CA ILE A 27 -23.86 -20.32 -15.15
C ILE A 27 -24.89 -20.92 -16.11
N TYR A 28 -25.97 -20.19 -16.40
CA TYR A 28 -26.98 -20.61 -17.37
C TYR A 28 -26.39 -20.78 -18.76
N PHE A 29 -25.59 -19.82 -19.22
CA PHE A 29 -24.94 -19.87 -20.53
C PHE A 29 -23.98 -21.06 -20.64
N ILE A 30 -23.18 -21.30 -19.61
CA ILE A 30 -22.31 -22.48 -19.49
C ILE A 30 -23.12 -23.77 -19.59
N SER A 31 -24.24 -23.85 -18.87
CA SER A 31 -25.10 -25.03 -18.84
C SER A 31 -25.74 -25.31 -20.20
N VAL A 32 -26.19 -24.26 -20.91
CA VAL A 32 -26.75 -24.37 -22.27
C VAL A 32 -25.69 -24.80 -23.27
N LEU A 33 -24.49 -24.23 -23.18
CA LEU A 33 -23.38 -24.51 -24.10
C LEU A 33 -22.87 -25.95 -23.92
N HIS A 34 -22.76 -26.43 -22.68
CA HIS A 34 -22.45 -27.84 -22.38
C HIS A 34 -23.49 -28.80 -22.95
N LYS A 35 -24.79 -28.48 -22.83
CA LYS A 35 -25.87 -29.36 -23.29
C LYS A 35 -26.01 -29.40 -24.81
N LYS A 36 -25.85 -28.27 -25.50
CA LYS A 36 -26.03 -28.18 -26.96
C LYS A 36 -24.78 -28.58 -27.73
N HIS A 37 -23.60 -28.20 -27.25
CA HIS A 37 -22.33 -28.38 -27.97
C HIS A 37 -21.21 -28.79 -27.00
N PRO A 38 -21.22 -30.04 -26.49
CA PRO A 38 -20.25 -30.50 -25.50
C PRO A 38 -18.80 -30.44 -26.00
N GLN A 39 -18.57 -30.68 -27.30
CA GLN A 39 -17.23 -30.59 -27.90
C GLN A 39 -16.67 -29.15 -27.88
N ILE A 40 -17.52 -28.15 -28.15
CA ILE A 40 -17.14 -26.73 -28.09
C ILE A 40 -16.90 -26.31 -26.64
N PHE A 41 -17.70 -26.81 -25.70
CA PHE A 41 -17.49 -26.54 -24.27
C PHE A 41 -16.12 -27.01 -23.79
N TRP A 42 -15.77 -28.28 -24.05
CA TRP A 42 -14.50 -28.85 -23.60
C TRP A 42 -13.28 -28.20 -24.26
N THR A 43 -13.38 -27.82 -25.54
CA THR A 43 -12.29 -27.10 -26.23
C THR A 43 -12.08 -25.71 -25.63
N ILE A 44 -13.14 -24.96 -25.33
CA ILE A 44 -13.02 -23.66 -24.64
C ILE A 44 -12.44 -23.84 -23.24
N LEU A 45 -12.89 -24.85 -22.48
CA LEU A 45 -12.39 -25.12 -21.14
C LEU A 45 -10.89 -25.44 -21.15
N ILE A 46 -10.46 -26.37 -22.01
CA ILE A 46 -9.06 -26.79 -22.13
C ILE A 46 -8.18 -25.63 -22.61
N THR A 47 -8.61 -24.90 -23.64
CA THR A 47 -7.84 -23.74 -24.14
C THR A 47 -7.72 -22.64 -23.07
N SER A 48 -8.79 -22.36 -22.31
CA SER A 48 -8.74 -21.41 -21.19
C SER A 48 -7.79 -21.87 -20.09
N ALA A 49 -7.77 -23.17 -19.75
CA ALA A 49 -6.87 -23.74 -18.76
C ALA A 49 -5.41 -23.67 -19.22
N VAL A 50 -5.12 -24.00 -20.48
CA VAL A 50 -3.77 -23.90 -21.07
C VAL A 50 -3.29 -22.46 -21.09
N VAL A 51 -4.11 -21.50 -21.52
CA VAL A 51 -3.78 -20.06 -21.51
C VAL A 51 -3.57 -19.56 -20.08
N THR A 52 -4.34 -20.04 -19.11
CA THR A 52 -4.19 -19.66 -17.70
C THR A 52 -2.90 -20.25 -17.11
N ILE A 53 -2.58 -21.52 -17.37
CA ILE A 53 -1.34 -22.15 -16.91
C ILE A 53 -0.13 -21.46 -17.54
N PHE A 54 -0.17 -21.19 -18.85
CA PHE A 54 0.89 -20.48 -19.57
C PHE A 54 1.02 -19.03 -19.11
N GLY A 55 -0.11 -18.37 -18.81
CA GLY A 55 -0.16 -17.08 -18.15
C GLY A 55 0.51 -17.14 -16.78
N LEU A 56 0.15 -18.08 -15.91
CA LEU A 56 0.71 -18.19 -14.56
C LEU A 56 2.21 -18.54 -14.56
N THR A 57 2.69 -19.33 -15.52
CA THR A 57 4.12 -19.66 -15.65
C THR A 57 4.93 -18.48 -16.17
N THR A 58 4.39 -17.69 -17.10
CA THR A 58 5.03 -16.46 -17.61
C THR A 58 4.88 -15.26 -16.67
N GLN A 59 3.84 -15.23 -15.83
CA GLN A 59 3.47 -14.13 -14.95
C GLN A 59 4.15 -14.12 -13.57
N ARG A 60 5.31 -14.77 -13.38
CA ARG A 60 6.18 -14.42 -12.23
C ARG A 60 6.53 -12.92 -12.17
N PHE A 61 6.31 -12.16 -13.25
CA PHE A 61 6.55 -10.72 -13.32
C PHE A 61 5.30 -9.80 -13.38
N VAL A 62 4.11 -10.28 -13.75
CA VAL A 62 2.94 -9.40 -14.03
C VAL A 62 1.92 -9.37 -12.90
N LEU A 63 1.70 -10.49 -12.21
CA LEU A 63 0.76 -10.58 -11.09
C LEU A 63 1.06 -9.56 -9.96
N PRO A 64 2.33 -9.30 -9.57
CA PRO A 64 2.64 -8.28 -8.58
C PRO A 64 2.31 -6.86 -9.05
N ARG A 65 2.45 -6.58 -10.35
CA ARG A 65 2.11 -5.26 -10.94
C ARG A 65 0.60 -5.08 -11.04
N PHE A 66 -0.15 -6.11 -11.40
CA PHE A 66 -1.61 -6.05 -11.48
C PHE A 66 -2.24 -5.92 -10.09
N LEU A 67 -1.76 -6.67 -9.09
CA LEU A 67 -2.20 -6.52 -7.70
C LEU A 67 -1.85 -5.13 -7.13
N ARG A 68 -0.71 -4.54 -7.50
CA ARG A 68 -0.38 -3.14 -7.17
C ARG A 68 -1.29 -2.14 -7.87
N ALA A 69 -1.64 -2.36 -9.14
CA ALA A 69 -2.57 -1.49 -9.85
C ALA A 69 -3.99 -1.57 -9.27
N PHE A 70 -4.44 -2.78 -8.91
CA PHE A 70 -5.73 -3.01 -8.29
C PHE A 70 -5.79 -2.44 -6.86
N SER A 71 -4.70 -2.55 -6.09
CA SER A 71 -4.62 -1.92 -4.76
C SER A 71 -4.59 -0.38 -4.83
N LEU A 72 -4.04 0.20 -5.90
CA LEU A 72 -4.12 1.65 -6.16
C LEU A 72 -5.53 2.11 -6.57
N LEU A 73 -6.27 1.29 -7.32
CA LEU A 73 -7.64 1.56 -7.75
C LEU A 73 -8.67 1.40 -6.62
N CYS A 74 -8.52 0.40 -5.75
CA CYS A 74 -9.45 0.13 -4.65
C CYS A 74 -9.02 0.71 -3.29
N GLY A 75 -7.80 1.22 -3.18
CA GLY A 75 -7.18 1.54 -1.90
C GLY A 75 -6.41 2.86 -1.92
N ARG A 76 -7.01 3.93 -2.43
CA ARG A 76 -6.52 5.28 -2.12
C ARG A 76 -6.92 5.61 -0.68
N SER A 77 -6.25 4.98 0.29
CA SER A 77 -6.21 5.51 1.64
C SER A 77 -5.59 6.90 1.52
N GLN A 78 -6.44 7.92 1.62
CA GLN A 78 -6.04 9.26 1.99
C GLN A 78 -5.43 9.14 3.38
N THR A 79 -4.14 8.79 3.45
CA THR A 79 -3.38 9.01 4.66
C THR A 79 -3.27 10.51 4.81
N ASN A 80 -4.12 11.13 5.62
CA ASN A 80 -4.02 12.56 5.94
C ASN A 80 -2.54 12.91 6.19
N VAL A 81 -2.06 14.04 5.70
CA VAL A 81 -0.65 14.44 5.86
C VAL A 81 -0.26 14.50 7.35
N GLU A 82 -1.23 14.72 8.24
CA GLU A 82 -1.13 14.58 9.70
C GLU A 82 -0.67 13.19 10.20
N TRP A 83 -0.65 12.15 9.36
CA TRP A 83 -0.20 10.81 9.74
C TRP A 83 1.32 10.65 9.71
N PHE A 84 2.04 11.58 9.09
CA PHE A 84 3.49 11.56 9.01
C PHE A 84 4.05 12.44 10.11
N VAL A 85 4.48 11.83 11.21
CA VAL A 85 5.19 12.48 12.31
C VAL A 85 6.48 11.71 12.53
N TYR A 86 7.61 12.41 12.52
CA TYR A 86 8.96 11.86 12.57
C TYR A 86 9.71 12.29 13.82
N ASP A 87 9.27 13.36 14.47
CA ASP A 87 9.79 13.83 15.75
C ASP A 87 8.66 14.34 16.64
N THR A 88 8.85 14.28 17.95
CA THR A 88 7.87 14.81 18.91
C THR A 88 7.99 16.33 19.10
N ASP A 89 9.11 16.94 18.68
CA ASP A 89 9.27 18.39 18.54
C ASP A 89 8.75 18.84 17.17
N PRO A 90 7.71 19.71 17.10
CA PRO A 90 7.16 20.19 15.83
C PRO A 90 8.19 20.84 14.91
N ARG A 91 9.19 21.55 15.48
CA ARG A 91 10.22 22.22 14.68
C ARG A 91 11.15 21.22 14.01
N ASN A 92 11.51 20.15 14.71
CA ASN A 92 12.30 19.07 14.14
C ASN A 92 11.47 18.29 13.11
N ASP A 93 10.20 18.06 13.38
CA ASP A 93 9.30 17.35 12.47
C ASP A 93 9.16 18.10 11.13
N ASP A 94 8.93 19.41 11.19
CA ASP A 94 8.93 20.29 10.02
C ASP A 94 10.30 20.33 9.33
N PHE A 95 11.39 20.37 10.12
CA PHE A 95 12.75 20.30 9.59
C PHE A 95 13.01 18.99 8.86
N ILE A 96 12.54 17.84 9.34
CA ILE A 96 12.71 16.53 8.70
C ILE A 96 11.89 16.47 7.41
N LYS A 97 10.64 16.95 7.45
CA LYS A 97 9.74 16.97 6.29
C LYS A 97 10.25 17.89 5.19
N GLY A 98 10.69 19.10 5.53
CA GLY A 98 11.04 20.14 4.55
C GLY A 98 10.01 20.23 3.43
N ASN A 99 10.45 20.00 2.18
CA ASN A 99 9.61 20.07 0.99
C ASN A 99 9.07 18.72 0.50
N LEU A 100 9.13 17.66 1.32
CA LEU A 100 8.67 16.32 0.93
C LEU A 100 7.17 16.31 0.67
N ASN A 101 6.76 15.73 -0.45
CA ASN A 101 5.35 15.47 -0.71
C ASN A 101 4.88 14.17 0.00
N GLN A 102 3.59 13.88 -0.06
CA GLN A 102 3.01 12.69 0.59
C GLN A 102 3.57 11.36 0.07
N ARG A 103 3.95 11.29 -1.21
CA ARG A 103 4.58 10.11 -1.80
C ARG A 103 5.98 9.93 -1.23
N ASP A 104 6.75 11.00 -1.12
CA ASP A 104 8.13 10.96 -0.63
C ASP A 104 8.17 10.60 0.85
N MET A 105 7.23 11.14 1.65
CA MET A 105 7.05 10.75 3.05
C MET A 105 6.76 9.24 3.21
N ARG A 106 6.00 8.62 2.30
CA ARG A 106 5.78 7.15 2.32
C ARG A 106 7.04 6.37 1.96
N ILE A 107 7.90 6.93 1.11
CA ILE A 107 9.18 6.29 0.79
C ILE A 107 10.10 6.41 2.01
N LEU A 108 10.18 7.60 2.62
CA LEU A 108 10.91 7.82 3.87
C LEU A 108 10.44 6.85 4.97
N ASP A 109 9.14 6.65 5.15
CA ASP A 109 8.61 5.66 6.11
C ASP A 109 9.16 4.26 5.87
N ARG A 110 9.25 3.83 4.61
CA ARG A 110 9.82 2.52 4.26
C ARG A 110 11.30 2.45 4.57
N VAL A 111 12.06 3.51 4.27
CA VAL A 111 13.50 3.61 4.62
C VAL A 111 13.69 3.51 6.14
N LEU A 112 12.92 4.25 6.93
CA LEU A 112 13.02 4.26 8.39
C LEU A 112 12.62 2.91 9.00
N MET A 113 11.56 2.28 8.48
CA MET A 113 11.20 0.92 8.91
C MET A 113 12.29 -0.09 8.56
N GLN A 114 12.98 0.10 7.43
CA GLN A 114 14.11 -0.75 7.07
C GLN A 114 15.29 -0.59 8.03
N GLU A 115 15.62 0.64 8.41
CA GLU A 115 16.64 0.89 9.45
C GLU A 115 16.31 0.16 10.75
N LYS A 116 15.05 0.27 11.19
CA LYS A 116 14.58 -0.39 12.42
C LYS A 116 14.67 -1.91 12.33
N ASN A 117 14.20 -2.48 11.23
CA ASN A 117 14.01 -3.93 11.10
C ASN A 117 15.29 -4.68 10.73
N LEU A 118 16.12 -4.12 9.84
CA LEU A 118 17.35 -4.79 9.40
C LEU A 118 18.52 -4.49 10.33
N ASN A 119 18.63 -3.25 10.78
CA ASN A 119 19.83 -2.77 11.46
C ASN A 119 19.58 -2.49 12.95
N ASN A 120 18.47 -2.95 13.53
CA ASN A 120 18.07 -2.66 14.91
C ASN A 120 18.16 -1.16 15.26
N GLY A 121 17.90 -0.30 14.27
CA GLY A 121 18.00 1.16 14.42
C GLY A 121 19.39 1.78 14.33
N MET A 122 20.40 1.00 13.95
CA MET A 122 21.68 1.52 13.46
C MET A 122 21.50 2.09 12.06
N ARG A 123 22.28 3.13 11.75
CA ARG A 123 22.23 3.82 10.45
C ARG A 123 22.38 2.82 9.29
N LEU A 124 21.55 2.96 8.26
CA LEU A 124 21.70 2.24 7.00
C LEU A 124 23.03 2.62 6.31
N ASP A 125 23.65 1.65 5.66
CA ASP A 125 24.77 1.91 4.77
C ASP A 125 24.29 2.67 3.52
N SER A 126 25.23 3.33 2.84
CA SER A 126 24.93 4.20 1.70
C SER A 126 24.24 3.47 0.55
N THR A 127 24.60 2.21 0.29
CA THR A 127 24.04 1.42 -0.80
C THR A 127 22.59 1.07 -0.51
N THR A 128 22.33 0.50 0.67
CA THR A 128 20.97 0.16 1.12
C THR A 128 20.08 1.39 1.19
N LEU A 129 20.58 2.51 1.71
CA LEU A 129 19.84 3.77 1.74
C LEU A 129 19.44 4.23 0.34
N ASN A 130 20.38 4.25 -0.60
CA ASN A 130 20.13 4.68 -1.97
C ASN A 130 19.12 3.78 -2.67
N GLU A 131 19.23 2.46 -2.52
CA GLU A 131 18.29 1.51 -3.12
C GLU A 131 16.87 1.70 -2.60
N HIS A 132 16.69 1.85 -1.28
CA HIS A 132 15.38 2.04 -0.68
C HIS A 132 14.79 3.43 -0.93
N ALA A 133 15.64 4.46 -1.04
CA ALA A 133 15.25 5.81 -1.44
C ALA A 133 14.98 5.93 -2.95
N ASN A 134 15.23 4.89 -3.75
CA ASN A 134 15.21 4.93 -5.23
C ASN A 134 16.13 6.03 -5.79
N TYR A 135 17.28 6.24 -5.15
CA TYR A 135 18.26 7.27 -5.52
C TYR A 135 17.70 8.70 -5.55
N ASP A 136 16.60 8.95 -4.84
CA ASP A 136 16.01 10.28 -4.74
C ASP A 136 16.77 11.13 -3.70
N PRO A 137 17.44 12.23 -4.10
CA PRO A 137 18.23 13.03 -3.19
C PRO A 137 17.39 13.70 -2.09
N GLN A 138 16.12 14.01 -2.33
CA GLN A 138 15.27 14.64 -1.31
C GLN A 138 14.97 13.69 -0.15
N ILE A 139 14.80 12.40 -0.47
CA ILE A 139 14.50 11.36 0.52
C ILE A 139 15.75 11.03 1.33
N ILE A 140 16.90 10.95 0.66
CA ILE A 140 18.21 10.74 1.30
C ILE A 140 18.49 11.89 2.29
N ASP A 141 18.30 13.14 1.85
CA ASP A 141 18.48 14.30 2.72
C ASP A 141 17.49 14.32 3.89
N ALA A 142 16.22 13.98 3.67
CA ALA A 142 15.25 13.87 4.75
C ALA A 142 15.62 12.78 5.77
N TYR A 143 16.16 11.65 5.31
CA TYR A 143 16.68 10.60 6.18
C TYR A 143 17.88 11.11 7.00
N ASP A 144 18.80 11.86 6.39
CA ASP A 144 19.94 12.45 7.09
C ASP A 144 19.51 13.49 8.14
N ARG A 145 18.51 14.33 7.81
CA ARG A 145 17.89 15.26 8.76
C ARG A 145 17.26 14.51 9.94
N TRP A 146 16.56 13.41 9.67
CA TRP A 146 16.00 12.56 10.72
C TRP A 146 17.08 11.91 11.60
N ARG A 147 18.15 11.37 11.01
CA ARG A 147 19.29 10.83 11.77
C ARG A 147 19.90 11.88 12.68
N LYS A 148 20.10 13.09 12.16
CA LYS A 148 20.63 14.22 12.94
C LYS A 148 19.73 14.53 14.15
N CYS A 149 18.41 14.54 13.98
CA CYS A 149 17.47 14.74 15.08
C CYS A 149 17.50 13.57 16.08
N LYS A 150 17.60 12.33 15.60
CA LYS A 150 17.65 11.12 16.44
C LYS A 150 18.93 11.00 17.27
N ASP A 151 20.06 11.38 16.69
CA ASP A 151 21.37 11.31 17.34
C ASP A 151 21.54 12.43 18.39
N MET A 152 20.74 13.51 18.29
CA MET A 152 20.65 14.52 19.35
C MET A 152 19.95 13.92 20.58
N ARG A 153 20.72 13.57 21.60
CA ARG A 153 20.16 13.18 22.91
C ARG A 153 19.47 14.38 23.56
N ARG A 154 18.14 14.32 23.64
CA ARG A 154 17.29 15.29 24.35
C ARG A 154 16.45 14.58 25.40
N SER A 155 16.14 15.27 26.50
CA SER A 155 15.40 14.71 27.65
C SER A 155 13.90 14.57 27.41
N TYR A 156 13.30 15.44 26.59
CA TYR A 156 11.83 15.51 26.40
C TYR A 156 11.36 15.17 24.98
N HIS A 157 12.20 15.40 23.97
CA HIS A 157 11.86 15.19 22.57
C HIS A 157 12.64 14.02 21.98
N LYS A 158 11.99 13.25 21.11
CA LYS A 158 12.61 12.10 20.44
C LYS A 158 12.12 12.01 19.01
N SER A 159 13.02 11.59 18.13
CA SER A 159 12.64 11.11 16.80
C SER A 159 11.98 9.74 16.92
N ILE A 160 10.89 9.54 16.19
CA ILE A 160 10.06 8.34 16.28
C ILE A 160 10.02 7.61 14.95
N TYR A 161 9.89 6.29 15.01
CA TYR A 161 9.65 5.48 13.83
C TYR A 161 8.18 5.51 13.39
N PRO A 162 7.89 5.17 12.12
CA PRO A 162 6.52 5.18 11.61
C PRO A 162 5.53 4.31 12.41
N ASP A 163 5.97 3.18 12.94
CA ASP A 163 5.15 2.26 13.74
C ASP A 163 4.88 2.79 15.17
N GLU A 164 5.75 3.64 15.70
CA GLU A 164 5.63 4.24 17.03
C GLU A 164 4.65 5.42 17.08
N ARG A 165 4.23 5.94 15.92
CA ARG A 165 3.31 7.07 15.81
C ARG A 165 1.98 6.87 16.51
N ARG A 166 1.48 5.63 16.54
CA ARG A 166 0.20 5.29 17.21
C ARG A 166 0.28 5.56 18.70
N LEU A 167 1.37 5.12 19.32
CA LEU A 167 1.62 5.32 20.75
C LEU A 167 1.79 6.80 21.06
N TYR A 168 2.57 7.52 20.24
CA TYR A 168 2.75 8.97 20.42
C TYR A 168 1.43 9.74 20.35
N ARG A 169 0.55 9.41 19.39
CA ARG A 169 -0.76 10.05 19.28
C ARG A 169 -1.66 9.78 20.49
N TYR A 170 -1.61 8.57 21.03
CA TYR A 170 -2.36 8.24 22.24
C TYR A 170 -1.91 9.05 23.45
N LEU A 171 -0.62 9.36 23.56
CA LEU A 171 -0.07 10.12 24.69
C LEU A 171 -0.25 11.64 24.59
N ARG A 172 -0.61 12.16 23.40
CA ARG A 172 -0.80 13.59 23.15
C ARG A 172 -2.26 14.05 23.31
N ASN A 173 -3.21 13.12 23.20
CA ASN A 173 -4.64 13.36 23.39
C ASN A 173 -5.08 12.98 24.80
#